data_AF-A0A7Y5DN38-F1
#
_entry.id   AF-A0A7Y5DN38-F1
#
_cell.length_a   1.000
_cell.length_b   1.000
_cell.length_c   1.000
_cell.angle_alpha   90.00
_cell.angle_beta   90.00
_cell.angle_gamma   90.00
#
_symmetry.space_group_name_H-M   'P 1'
#
loop_
_entity.id
_entity.type
_entity.pdbx_description
1 polymer ?
#
loop_
_entity_poly.entity_id
_entity_poly.type
_entity_poly.pdbx_seq_one_letter_code
_entity_poly.pdbx_strand_id
1 'polypeptide(L)'
;MAASFDRRDLLRGGLSLAALGVAAPARGAQSLDELGKLLGGKLPQQLRAVLPQEVGQAAQIVAEVVKLEQQAKLLRLPSSPLSLGDGTIPTDPERLYEIAMPRLVALMDRAGTLSPTLGEQAGALLAKLHRTQYDPPDAWFGDGTAPAPEQGTARPLLRLPSGPLRPLRLADPPEGEGAPVLPRLDLPEPSLPAVEAALPAINPSLKFENLAQEYTAWFAAARIRPEHQETANWHLTMMRESRGRYAAVSKRLAVPWYFIAAVHALEASFNFRAHLHNGDFPLSRRTHQVPSGRPLVWLPPSDWEASAADALRLMGFAGQSDWSLPRLLYRLEAYNGFGYRRSKRASPYLWSFSNLYDRGKFVADGKFDPRARSQQCGAAVMLKVLAETEAIALG
;
A
#
# COMPACT_ATOMS: atom_id res chain seq x y z
N MET A 1 20.89 44.75 -11.93
CA MET A 1 21.96 43.82 -11.51
C MET A 1 21.31 42.45 -11.32
N ALA A 2 21.46 41.54 -12.28
CA ALA A 2 20.89 40.21 -12.21
C ALA A 2 21.82 39.31 -11.37
N ALA A 3 21.34 38.88 -10.21
CA ALA A 3 22.05 37.88 -9.41
C ALA A 3 21.90 36.52 -10.10
N SER A 4 23.02 35.97 -10.55
CA SER A 4 23.15 34.61 -11.06
C SER A 4 22.94 33.62 -9.90
N PHE A 5 21.80 32.93 -9.88
CA PHE A 5 21.60 31.81 -8.95
C PHE A 5 22.30 30.56 -9.48
N ASP A 6 23.28 30.07 -8.73
CA ASP A 6 24.08 28.90 -9.07
C ASP A 6 23.29 27.61 -8.80
N ARG A 7 23.39 26.65 -9.71
CA ARG A 7 22.64 25.36 -9.76
C ARG A 7 22.94 24.46 -8.56
N ARG A 8 23.97 24.80 -7.77
CA ARG A 8 24.48 24.02 -6.63
C ARG A 8 23.78 24.36 -5.31
N ASP A 9 23.17 25.53 -5.17
CA ASP A 9 22.46 25.92 -3.95
C ASP A 9 21.08 25.25 -3.85
N LEU A 10 20.50 24.88 -4.99
CA LEU A 10 19.21 24.20 -5.13
C LEU A 10 19.22 22.71 -4.69
N LEU A 11 20.41 22.10 -4.56
CA LEU A 11 20.56 20.68 -4.23
C LEU A 11 20.91 20.41 -2.76
N ARG A 12 21.21 21.45 -1.97
CA ARG A 12 21.55 21.31 -0.54
C ARG A 12 20.45 21.77 0.42
N GLY A 13 19.46 22.54 -0.04
CA GLY A 13 18.30 22.95 0.76
C GLY A 13 17.07 22.17 0.34
N GLY A 14 16.50 21.36 1.25
CA GLY A 14 15.18 20.76 1.05
C GLY A 14 14.15 21.86 0.77
N LEU A 15 13.60 21.87 -0.43
CA LEU A 15 12.61 22.86 -0.85
C LEU A 15 11.22 22.44 -0.39
N SER A 16 10.83 22.93 0.79
CA SER A 16 9.43 23.22 1.05
C SER A 16 8.96 24.28 0.05
N LEU A 17 7.81 24.05 -0.59
CA LEU A 17 7.16 24.97 -1.56
C LEU A 17 6.89 26.40 -1.03
N ALA A 18 7.16 26.67 0.24
CA ALA A 18 7.13 28.00 0.85
C ALA A 18 8.22 28.96 0.33
N ALA A 19 9.34 28.46 -0.21
CA ALA A 19 10.50 29.30 -0.57
C ALA A 19 10.38 30.04 -1.92
N LEU A 20 9.30 29.83 -2.70
CA LEU A 20 9.05 30.58 -3.95
C LEU A 20 8.26 31.88 -3.73
N GLY A 21 7.88 32.20 -2.49
CA GLY A 21 7.26 33.48 -2.12
C GLY A 21 8.28 34.45 -1.53
N VAL A 22 8.97 35.22 -2.38
CA VAL A 22 9.83 36.30 -1.88
C VAL A 22 8.98 37.44 -1.32
N ALA A 23 9.09 37.64 0.00
CA ALA A 23 8.87 38.84 0.81
C ALA A 23 7.42 39.36 1.04
N ALA A 24 6.81 38.98 2.17
CA ALA A 24 5.97 39.82 3.05
C ALA A 24 5.62 39.07 4.36
N PRO A 25 5.39 39.76 5.51
CA PRO A 25 5.60 39.20 6.84
C PRO A 25 4.42 38.34 7.34
N ALA A 26 4.76 37.49 8.32
CA ALA A 26 3.87 36.64 9.10
C ALA A 26 2.50 37.27 9.39
N ARG A 27 1.43 36.63 8.90
CA ARG A 27 0.08 36.60 9.47
C ARG A 27 -0.74 35.52 8.77
N GLY A 28 -1.66 34.93 9.53
CA GLY A 28 -2.21 33.60 9.28
C GLY A 28 -3.19 33.49 8.10
N ALA A 29 -3.61 32.24 7.90
CA ALA A 29 -4.72 31.80 7.06
C ALA A 29 -4.65 32.21 5.58
N GLN A 30 -3.79 31.54 4.80
CA GLN A 30 -3.96 31.52 3.35
C GLN A 30 -5.10 30.55 3.01
N SER A 31 -6.23 31.13 2.63
CA SER A 31 -7.48 30.44 2.34
C SER A 31 -7.37 29.54 1.10
N LEU A 32 -8.13 28.44 1.11
CA LEU A 32 -8.29 27.48 -0.01
C LEU A 32 -8.64 28.16 -1.35
N ASP A 33 -9.21 29.35 -1.30
CA ASP A 33 -9.64 30.14 -2.46
C ASP A 33 -8.46 30.78 -3.22
N GLU A 34 -7.37 31.12 -2.52
CA GLU A 34 -6.16 31.68 -3.15
C GLU A 34 -5.28 30.60 -3.76
N LEU A 35 -5.13 29.44 -3.11
CA LEU A 35 -4.44 28.27 -3.67
C LEU A 35 -5.18 27.72 -4.90
N GLY A 36 -6.51 27.71 -4.88
CA GLY A 36 -7.33 27.35 -6.04
C GLY A 36 -7.18 28.31 -7.22
N LYS A 37 -7.01 29.61 -6.96
CA LYS A 37 -6.73 30.63 -8.00
C LYS A 37 -5.29 30.53 -8.53
N LEU A 38 -4.32 30.25 -7.66
CA LEU A 38 -2.91 30.11 -8.04
C LEU A 38 -2.63 28.83 -8.84
N LEU A 39 -3.32 27.73 -8.53
CA LEU A 39 -3.17 26.43 -9.21
C LEU A 39 -4.16 26.25 -10.37
N GLY A 40 -5.31 26.95 -10.34
CA GLY A 40 -6.32 26.97 -11.41
C GLY A 40 -6.01 27.98 -12.52
N GLY A 41 -5.15 28.97 -12.27
CA GLY A 41 -4.51 29.76 -13.31
C GLY A 41 -3.50 28.90 -14.06
N LYS A 42 -3.46 28.97 -15.40
CA LYS A 42 -2.44 28.28 -16.20
C LYS A 42 -1.06 28.69 -15.68
N LEU A 43 -0.40 27.81 -14.89
CA LEU A 43 1.01 27.97 -14.52
C LEU A 43 1.79 28.41 -15.77
N PRO A 44 2.51 29.53 -15.73
CA PRO A 44 3.34 29.98 -16.84
C PRO A 44 4.17 28.82 -17.38
N GLN A 45 4.20 28.64 -18.71
CA GLN A 45 4.83 27.49 -19.35
C GLN A 45 6.30 27.30 -18.92
N GLN A 46 6.96 28.40 -18.57
CA GLN A 46 8.31 28.47 -18.03
C GLN A 46 8.45 27.82 -16.64
N LEU A 47 7.45 27.94 -15.76
CA LEU A 47 7.48 27.33 -14.42
C LEU A 47 7.13 25.83 -14.47
N ARG A 48 6.25 25.41 -15.40
CA ARG A 48 5.99 23.97 -15.65
C ARG A 48 7.23 23.22 -16.13
N ALA A 49 8.12 23.90 -16.85
CA ALA A 49 9.36 23.31 -17.35
C ALA A 49 10.44 23.13 -16.26
N VAL A 50 10.32 23.84 -15.13
CA VAL A 50 11.32 23.86 -14.05
C VAL A 50 10.88 23.02 -12.84
N LEU A 51 9.57 22.79 -12.68
CA LEU A 51 9.06 21.93 -11.63
C LEU A 51 9.38 20.45 -11.93
N PRO A 52 9.87 19.68 -10.94
CA PRO A 52 9.96 18.23 -11.07
C PRO A 52 8.59 17.66 -11.48
N GLN A 53 8.57 16.71 -12.41
CA GLN A 53 7.31 16.15 -12.92
C GLN A 53 6.41 15.61 -11.80
N GLU A 54 6.99 15.04 -10.75
CA GLU A 54 6.31 14.52 -9.57
C GLU A 54 5.53 15.62 -8.82
N VAL A 55 6.15 16.80 -8.64
CA VAL A 55 5.49 17.97 -8.03
C VAL A 55 4.34 18.46 -8.91
N GLY A 56 4.52 18.46 -10.23
CA GLY A 56 3.48 18.82 -11.18
C GLY A 56 2.28 17.85 -11.16
N GLN A 57 2.54 16.55 -11.07
CA GLN A 57 1.49 15.52 -10.96
C GLN A 57 0.75 15.60 -9.63
N ALA A 58 1.47 15.80 -8.52
CA ALA A 58 0.87 15.98 -7.21
C ALA A 58 -0.06 17.21 -7.17
N ALA A 59 0.39 18.35 -7.70
CA ALA A 59 -0.42 19.55 -7.79
C ALA A 59 -1.69 19.36 -8.65
N GLN A 60 -1.62 18.58 -9.73
CA GLN A 60 -2.78 18.24 -10.55
C GLN A 60 -3.81 17.40 -9.77
N ILE A 61 -3.36 16.37 -9.06
CA ILE A 61 -4.25 15.52 -8.23
C ILE A 61 -4.94 16.37 -7.16
N VAL A 62 -4.18 17.24 -6.46
CA VAL A 62 -4.74 18.16 -5.47
C VAL A 62 -5.80 19.08 -6.08
N ALA A 63 -5.51 19.68 -7.24
CA ALA A 63 -6.46 20.56 -7.92
C ALA A 63 -7.75 19.82 -8.32
N GLU A 64 -7.64 18.57 -8.79
CA GLU A 64 -8.81 17.75 -9.10
C GLU A 64 -9.61 17.37 -7.84
N VAL A 65 -8.96 17.03 -6.72
CA VAL A 65 -9.63 16.80 -5.43
C VAL A 65 -10.41 18.04 -4.99
N VAL A 66 -9.78 19.21 -5.02
CA VAL A 66 -10.42 20.49 -4.64
C VAL A 66 -11.65 20.76 -5.52
N LYS A 67 -11.54 20.51 -6.84
CA LYS A 67 -12.66 20.67 -7.76
C LYS A 67 -13.84 19.74 -7.43
N LEU A 68 -13.56 18.48 -7.11
CA LEU A 68 -14.61 17.52 -6.73
C LEU A 68 -15.27 17.90 -5.39
N GLU A 69 -14.49 18.39 -4.41
CA GLU A 69 -15.04 18.91 -3.15
C GLU A 69 -15.95 20.13 -3.38
N GLN A 70 -15.56 21.05 -4.25
CA GLN A 70 -16.41 22.20 -4.60
C GLN A 70 -17.72 21.75 -5.25
N GLN A 71 -17.67 20.78 -6.17
CA GLN A 71 -18.86 20.20 -6.77
C GLN A 71 -19.76 19.50 -5.75
N ALA A 72 -19.18 18.73 -4.82
CA ALA A 72 -19.92 18.10 -3.73
C ALA A 72 -20.63 19.13 -2.84
N LYS A 73 -19.97 20.26 -2.53
CA LYS A 73 -20.57 21.38 -1.78
C LYS A 73 -21.71 22.03 -2.56
N LEU A 74 -21.55 22.27 -3.86
CA LEU A 74 -22.61 22.82 -4.72
C LEU A 74 -23.83 21.91 -4.79
N LEU A 75 -23.61 20.59 -4.81
CA LEU A 75 -24.68 19.58 -4.79
C LEU A 75 -25.26 19.34 -3.38
N ARG A 76 -24.75 20.03 -2.35
CA ARG A 76 -25.16 19.88 -0.94
C ARG A 76 -25.13 18.42 -0.47
N LEU A 77 -24.11 17.67 -0.89
CA LEU A 77 -23.94 16.29 -0.45
C LEU A 77 -23.72 16.23 1.08
N PRO A 78 -24.22 15.19 1.76
CA PRO A 78 -24.11 15.07 3.22
C PRO A 78 -22.65 14.98 3.66
N SER A 79 -22.32 15.27 4.92
CA SER A 79 -20.99 14.99 5.47
C SER A 79 -20.74 13.49 5.53
N SER A 80 -19.51 13.05 5.28
CA SER A 80 -19.14 11.64 5.42
C SER A 80 -18.23 11.46 6.64
N PRO A 81 -18.40 10.37 7.40
CA PRO A 81 -17.50 10.05 8.52
C PRO A 81 -16.06 9.79 8.04
N LEU A 82 -15.87 9.58 6.74
CA LEU A 82 -14.59 9.35 6.07
C LEU A 82 -13.76 10.63 5.93
N SER A 83 -14.35 11.82 6.16
CA SER A 83 -13.68 13.10 5.96
C SER A 83 -12.58 13.35 6.99
N LEU A 84 -11.33 13.40 6.54
CA LEU A 84 -10.21 13.96 7.30
C LEU A 84 -10.20 15.49 7.14
N GLY A 85 -10.77 16.21 8.11
CA GLY A 85 -10.69 17.66 8.36
C GLY A 85 -10.82 18.62 7.15
N ASP A 86 -11.62 19.69 7.29
CA ASP A 86 -11.75 20.76 6.29
C ASP A 86 -10.48 21.64 6.10
N GLY A 87 -9.35 21.25 6.69
CA GLY A 87 -8.08 21.98 6.65
C GLY A 87 -7.45 22.07 5.25
N THR A 88 -6.44 22.93 5.15
CA THR A 88 -5.63 23.10 3.92
C THR A 88 -5.03 21.76 3.47
N ILE A 89 -4.93 21.55 2.16
CA ILE A 89 -4.26 20.39 1.56
C ILE A 89 -2.78 20.77 1.38
N PRO A 90 -1.84 20.21 2.16
CA PRO A 90 -0.43 20.35 1.86
C PRO A 90 -0.14 19.86 0.45
N THR A 91 0.68 20.61 -0.30
CA THR A 91 1.16 20.23 -1.63
C THR A 91 2.42 19.35 -1.58
N ASP A 92 2.74 18.82 -0.39
CA ASP A 92 3.88 17.91 -0.19
C ASP A 92 3.66 16.61 -0.98
N PRO A 93 4.46 16.35 -2.04
CA PRO A 93 4.31 15.14 -2.85
C PRO A 93 4.52 13.85 -2.04
N GLU A 94 5.29 13.90 -0.95
CA GLU A 94 5.58 12.74 -0.12
C GLU A 94 4.40 12.34 0.79
N ARG A 95 3.42 13.23 0.98
CA ARG A 95 2.22 12.98 1.80
C ARG A 95 0.92 13.05 1.02
N LEU A 96 1.00 13.22 -0.30
CA LEU A 96 -0.16 13.38 -1.17
C LEU A 96 -1.17 12.25 -0.96
N TYR A 97 -0.70 11.01 -0.85
CA TYR A 97 -1.59 9.86 -0.67
C TYR A 97 -2.33 9.93 0.68
N GLU A 98 -1.62 10.22 1.77
CA GLU A 98 -2.21 10.37 3.13
C GLU A 98 -3.35 11.40 3.15
N ILE A 99 -3.23 12.45 2.33
CA ILE A 99 -4.14 13.59 2.34
C ILE A 99 -5.30 13.41 1.34
N ALA A 100 -4.99 12.96 0.12
CA ALA A 100 -5.96 12.88 -0.96
C ALA A 100 -6.83 11.63 -0.88
N MET A 101 -6.26 10.48 -0.47
CA MET A 101 -6.99 9.21 -0.47
C MET A 101 -8.26 9.28 0.41
N PRO A 102 -8.19 9.67 1.70
CA PRO A 102 -9.37 9.68 2.57
C PRO A 102 -10.49 10.57 2.05
N ARG A 103 -10.13 11.74 1.48
CA ARG A 103 -11.08 12.69 0.88
C ARG A 103 -11.76 12.12 -0.36
N LEU A 104 -11.02 11.41 -1.21
CA LEU A 104 -11.60 10.78 -2.38
C LEU A 104 -12.58 9.66 -2.00
N VAL A 105 -12.23 8.84 -1.01
CA VAL A 105 -13.15 7.81 -0.49
C VAL A 105 -14.38 8.48 0.13
N ALA A 106 -14.20 9.56 0.91
CA ALA A 106 -15.31 10.37 1.44
C ALA A 106 -16.19 10.96 0.34
N LEU A 107 -15.62 11.46 -0.75
CA LEU A 107 -16.38 11.97 -1.90
C LEU A 107 -17.19 10.85 -2.56
N MET A 108 -16.62 9.67 -2.74
CA MET A 108 -17.32 8.52 -3.32
C MET A 108 -18.50 8.06 -2.46
N ASP A 109 -18.32 8.05 -1.14
CA ASP A 109 -19.35 7.70 -0.17
C ASP A 109 -20.50 8.73 -0.18
N ARG A 110 -20.18 10.03 -0.04
CA ARG A 110 -21.15 11.13 -0.12
C ARG A 110 -21.91 11.17 -1.44
N ALA A 111 -21.21 10.88 -2.54
CA ALA A 111 -21.79 10.83 -3.87
C ALA A 111 -22.84 9.72 -3.96
N GLY A 112 -22.60 8.57 -3.31
CA GLY A 112 -23.59 7.50 -3.10
C GLY A 112 -24.43 7.20 -4.35
N THR A 113 -25.75 7.32 -4.20
CA THR A 113 -26.73 7.34 -5.30
C THR A 113 -27.13 8.76 -5.73
N LEU A 114 -26.77 9.77 -4.94
CA LEU A 114 -27.16 11.18 -5.15
C LEU A 114 -26.44 11.81 -6.34
N SER A 115 -25.20 11.42 -6.61
CA SER A 115 -24.42 11.88 -7.76
C SER A 115 -23.46 10.78 -8.25
N PRO A 116 -23.95 9.76 -8.97
CA PRO A 116 -23.12 8.64 -9.44
C PRO A 116 -21.90 9.09 -10.25
N THR A 117 -22.06 10.11 -11.09
CA THR A 117 -20.97 10.66 -11.92
C THR A 117 -19.85 11.27 -11.08
N LEU A 118 -20.17 11.99 -10.00
CA LEU A 118 -19.13 12.54 -9.11
C LEU A 118 -18.40 11.42 -8.37
N GLY A 119 -19.13 10.38 -7.95
CA GLY A 119 -18.53 9.19 -7.34
C GLY A 119 -17.60 8.43 -8.29
N GLU A 120 -17.97 8.32 -9.57
CA GLU A 120 -17.11 7.73 -10.61
C GLU A 120 -15.85 8.57 -10.86
N GLN A 121 -15.96 9.89 -10.89
CA GLN A 121 -14.80 10.79 -11.04
C GLN A 121 -13.85 10.69 -9.84
N ALA A 122 -14.39 10.69 -8.62
CA ALA A 122 -13.60 10.48 -7.40
C ALA A 122 -12.93 9.10 -7.39
N GLY A 123 -13.64 8.04 -7.82
CA GLY A 123 -13.09 6.70 -7.96
C GLY A 123 -12.00 6.57 -9.01
N ALA A 124 -12.16 7.23 -10.16
CA ALA A 124 -11.14 7.26 -11.20
C ALA A 124 -9.86 7.98 -10.73
N LEU A 125 -10.02 9.09 -9.99
CA LEU A 125 -8.90 9.82 -9.39
C LEU A 125 -8.22 9.02 -8.29
N LEU A 126 -8.99 8.31 -7.46
CA LEU A 126 -8.47 7.40 -6.45
C LEU A 126 -7.65 6.26 -7.09
N ALA A 127 -8.16 5.64 -8.15
CA ALA A 127 -7.41 4.62 -8.91
C ALA A 127 -6.10 5.17 -9.51
N LYS A 128 -6.11 6.43 -9.98
CA LYS A 128 -4.90 7.11 -10.45
C LYS A 128 -3.91 7.35 -9.30
N LEU A 129 -4.40 7.76 -8.14
CA LEU A 129 -3.58 7.96 -6.93
C LEU A 129 -2.97 6.63 -6.46
N HIS A 130 -3.74 5.54 -6.43
CA HIS A 130 -3.26 4.19 -6.13
C HIS A 130 -2.10 3.78 -7.03
N ARG A 131 -2.17 4.00 -8.35
CA ARG A 131 -1.07 3.68 -9.27
C ARG A 131 0.25 4.39 -8.97
N THR A 132 0.24 5.50 -8.23
CA THR A 132 1.48 6.16 -7.79
C THR A 132 2.14 5.47 -6.60
N GLN A 133 1.37 4.67 -5.86
CA GLN A 133 1.83 3.87 -4.74
C GLN A 133 1.89 2.37 -5.04
N TYR A 134 1.27 1.92 -6.13
CA TYR A 134 1.13 0.52 -6.50
C TYR A 134 2.51 -0.12 -6.65
N ASP A 135 2.73 -1.13 -5.82
CA ASP A 135 3.81 -2.08 -5.94
C ASP A 135 3.17 -3.41 -6.38
N PRO A 136 3.54 -3.96 -7.54
CA PRO A 136 2.93 -5.18 -8.00
C PRO A 136 3.29 -6.34 -7.06
N PRO A 137 2.30 -7.16 -6.66
CA PRO A 137 2.56 -8.32 -5.84
C PRO A 137 3.50 -9.27 -6.58
N ASP A 138 4.57 -9.70 -5.88
CA ASP A 138 5.44 -10.80 -6.30
C ASP A 138 4.55 -11.93 -6.83
N ALA A 139 4.70 -12.28 -8.11
CA ALA A 139 3.83 -13.18 -8.83
C ALA A 139 3.42 -14.41 -7.98
N TRP A 140 2.17 -14.34 -7.56
CA TRP A 140 1.33 -15.35 -6.92
C TRP A 140 1.75 -16.80 -7.21
N PHE A 141 2.54 -17.39 -6.32
CA PHE A 141 2.77 -18.83 -6.14
C PHE A 141 3.07 -19.66 -7.41
N GLY A 142 4.36 -19.94 -7.65
CA GLY A 142 4.79 -21.04 -8.51
C GLY A 142 6.30 -21.14 -8.71
N ASP A 143 6.91 -22.19 -8.14
CA ASP A 143 8.07 -22.82 -8.77
C ASP A 143 7.65 -23.29 -10.17
N GLY A 144 8.43 -22.93 -11.19
CA GLY A 144 8.29 -23.49 -12.54
C GLY A 144 7.99 -22.48 -13.63
N THR A 145 9.05 -22.08 -14.34
CA THR A 145 9.08 -21.76 -15.78
C THR A 145 7.78 -21.24 -16.41
N ALA A 146 7.71 -19.94 -16.66
CA ALA A 146 6.82 -19.41 -17.68
C ALA A 146 7.22 -20.01 -19.05
N PRO A 147 6.32 -20.69 -19.79
CA PRO A 147 6.63 -21.04 -21.16
C PRO A 147 6.37 -19.83 -22.07
N ALA A 148 7.27 -19.63 -23.01
CA ALA A 148 7.11 -18.73 -24.15
C ALA A 148 5.90 -19.17 -25.02
N PRO A 149 5.35 -18.29 -25.87
CA PRO A 149 4.15 -18.61 -26.63
C PRO A 149 4.53 -19.51 -27.81
N GLU A 150 4.11 -20.78 -27.78
CA GLU A 150 4.18 -21.65 -28.95
C GLU A 150 2.80 -22.08 -29.45
N GLN A 151 2.69 -22.01 -30.77
CA GLN A 151 1.54 -22.32 -31.59
C GLN A 151 1.38 -23.84 -31.75
N GLY A 152 0.14 -24.32 -31.79
CA GLY A 152 -0.24 -25.47 -32.63
C GLY A 152 0.00 -26.90 -32.11
N THR A 153 -1.12 -27.56 -31.83
CA THR A 153 -1.43 -28.99 -32.09
C THR A 153 -0.57 -30.10 -31.47
N ALA A 154 -1.14 -30.79 -30.47
CA ALA A 154 -1.43 -32.24 -30.44
C ALA A 154 -1.51 -32.77 -28.98
N ARG A 155 -2.57 -33.53 -28.66
CA ARG A 155 -2.60 -34.50 -27.54
C ARG A 155 -1.95 -35.82 -28.03
N PRO A 156 -1.48 -36.79 -27.20
CA PRO A 156 -2.08 -37.16 -25.90
C PRO A 156 -1.15 -37.83 -24.82
N LEU A 157 -1.79 -38.24 -23.71
CA LEU A 157 -1.53 -39.35 -22.76
C LEU A 157 -0.64 -39.19 -21.50
N LEU A 158 -1.23 -39.71 -20.40
CA LEU A 158 -0.74 -39.91 -19.04
C LEU A 158 0.42 -40.94 -18.94
N ARG A 159 1.39 -40.71 -18.04
CA ARG A 159 2.05 -41.79 -17.27
C ARG A 159 2.74 -41.25 -16.01
N LEU A 160 2.41 -41.81 -14.84
CA LEU A 160 3.20 -41.72 -13.61
C LEU A 160 3.94 -43.06 -13.39
N PRO A 161 5.16 -43.02 -12.82
CA PRO A 161 5.49 -43.89 -11.67
C PRO A 161 6.24 -43.09 -10.59
N SER A 162 5.91 -43.14 -9.29
CA SER A 162 5.98 -44.26 -8.33
C SER A 162 7.41 -44.79 -8.09
N GLY A 163 8.06 -44.37 -7.00
CA GLY A 163 9.25 -45.07 -6.47
C GLY A 163 10.09 -44.25 -5.50
N PRO A 164 10.69 -44.84 -4.45
CA PRO A 164 10.78 -44.23 -3.11
C PRO A 164 12.06 -43.43 -2.82
N LEU A 165 11.95 -42.53 -1.85
CA LEU A 165 13.07 -41.92 -1.14
C LEU A 165 13.89 -42.97 -0.38
N ARG A 166 15.22 -42.91 -0.46
CA ARG A 166 16.08 -43.13 0.71
C ARG A 166 17.43 -42.38 0.58
N PRO A 167 17.99 -41.90 1.71
CA PRO A 167 19.11 -40.97 1.77
C PRO A 167 20.44 -41.71 2.01
N LEU A 168 21.60 -41.07 1.77
CA LEU A 168 22.81 -41.19 2.62
C LEU A 168 24.00 -40.33 2.15
N ARG A 169 24.42 -39.45 3.06
CA ARG A 169 25.77 -38.98 3.44
C ARG A 169 26.89 -38.76 2.40
N LEU A 170 27.28 -37.48 2.34
CA LEU A 170 28.60 -36.86 2.60
C LEU A 170 29.89 -37.65 2.26
N ALA A 171 30.66 -37.09 1.32
CA ALA A 171 32.12 -37.12 1.28
C ALA A 171 32.62 -35.83 0.57
N ASP A 172 33.47 -35.05 1.24
CA ASP A 172 34.31 -33.98 0.66
C ASP A 172 35.76 -34.52 0.45
N PRO A 173 36.72 -33.75 -0.11
CA PRO A 173 36.82 -33.16 -1.44
C PRO A 173 38.07 -33.72 -2.20
N PRO A 174 38.49 -33.14 -3.35
CA PRO A 174 39.75 -32.40 -3.28
C PRO A 174 39.76 -31.07 -4.04
N GLU A 175 40.76 -30.27 -3.69
CA GLU A 175 41.01 -28.88 -4.00
C GLU A 175 41.46 -28.63 -5.45
N GLY A 176 41.16 -27.41 -5.93
CA GLY A 176 41.98 -26.71 -6.93
C GLY A 176 41.36 -26.56 -8.33
N GLU A 177 40.73 -25.42 -8.61
CA GLU A 177 41.27 -24.38 -9.50
C GLU A 177 40.24 -23.24 -9.68
N GLY A 178 40.75 -22.00 -9.70
CA GLY A 178 40.04 -20.78 -9.33
C GLY A 178 38.86 -20.35 -10.20
N ALA A 179 37.77 -19.95 -9.53
CA ALA A 179 36.73 -19.11 -10.10
C ALA A 179 37.07 -17.62 -9.86
N PRO A 180 36.74 -16.71 -10.79
CA PRO A 180 37.08 -15.30 -10.66
C PRO A 180 36.34 -14.67 -9.47
N VAL A 181 37.13 -14.09 -8.56
CA VAL A 181 36.65 -13.32 -7.41
C VAL A 181 36.10 -11.98 -7.92
N LEU A 182 34.79 -11.77 -7.78
CA LEU A 182 34.20 -10.44 -7.91
C LEU A 182 34.60 -9.60 -6.67
N PRO A 183 34.89 -8.30 -6.83
CA PRO A 183 35.35 -7.48 -5.72
C PRO A 183 34.27 -7.34 -4.65
N ARG A 184 34.62 -7.70 -3.42
CA ARG A 184 33.79 -7.49 -2.23
C ARG A 184 33.81 -5.99 -1.90
N LEU A 185 32.65 -5.35 -1.94
CA LEU A 185 32.45 -4.01 -1.40
C LEU A 185 32.42 -4.12 0.14
N ASP A 186 33.53 -3.79 0.78
CA ASP A 186 33.59 -3.59 2.22
C ASP A 186 32.96 -2.23 2.56
N LEU A 187 31.72 -2.27 3.02
CA LEU A 187 31.07 -1.13 3.66
C LEU A 187 31.46 -1.13 5.15
N PRO A 188 31.79 0.01 5.75
CA PRO A 188 32.17 0.09 7.15
C PRO A 188 31.04 -0.47 8.03
N GLU A 189 31.40 -1.37 8.96
CA GLU A 189 30.46 -1.89 9.94
C GLU A 189 29.90 -0.73 10.77
N PRO A 190 28.57 -0.54 10.83
CA PRO A 190 27.99 0.39 11.77
C PRO A 190 28.16 -0.19 13.18
N SER A 191 29.01 0.45 13.99
CA SER A 191 29.07 0.18 15.42
C SER A 191 27.73 0.56 16.06
N LEU A 192 27.02 -0.44 16.59
CA LEU A 192 25.76 -0.24 17.29
C LEU A 192 26.02 0.19 18.74
N PRO A 193 25.43 1.29 19.24
CA PRO A 193 25.32 1.53 20.67
C PRO A 193 24.31 0.57 21.34
N ALA A 194 24.44 0.44 22.66
CA ALA A 194 24.04 -0.71 23.48
C ALA A 194 22.52 -0.96 23.65
N VAL A 195 22.14 -2.23 23.43
CA VAL A 195 21.05 -3.07 23.99
C VAL A 195 19.80 -2.36 24.58
N GLU A 196 18.97 -1.79 23.72
CA GLU A 196 17.51 -2.04 23.74
C GLU A 196 17.36 -3.33 22.92
N ALA A 197 16.83 -4.43 23.50
CA ALA A 197 16.94 -5.78 22.94
C ALA A 197 16.89 -5.81 21.41
N ALA A 198 18.02 -6.11 20.75
CA ALA A 198 18.14 -6.00 19.31
C ALA A 198 17.05 -6.86 18.65
N LEU A 199 16.18 -6.21 17.87
CA LEU A 199 15.12 -6.92 17.16
C LEU A 199 15.74 -8.01 16.29
N PRO A 200 15.08 -9.19 16.17
CA PRO A 200 15.57 -10.23 15.28
C PRO A 200 15.67 -9.66 13.86
N ALA A 201 16.79 -9.95 13.18
CA ALA A 201 16.98 -9.53 11.80
C ALA A 201 15.89 -10.13 10.90
N ILE A 202 15.49 -9.39 9.85
CA ILE A 202 14.51 -9.88 8.88
C ILE A 202 15.04 -11.15 8.21
N ASN A 203 14.32 -12.24 8.43
CA ASN A 203 14.61 -13.55 7.90
C ASN A 203 14.15 -13.65 6.43
N PRO A 204 15.04 -14.06 5.50
CA PRO A 204 14.70 -14.21 4.09
C PRO A 204 13.83 -15.44 3.79
N SER A 205 13.56 -16.30 4.77
CA SER A 205 12.70 -17.47 4.60
C SER A 205 11.24 -17.10 4.30
N LEU A 206 10.55 -17.97 3.58
CA LEU A 206 9.10 -17.87 3.34
C LEU A 206 8.29 -18.85 4.21
N LYS A 207 8.98 -19.68 5.00
CA LYS A 207 8.36 -20.69 5.87
C LYS A 207 7.93 -20.04 7.18
N PHE A 208 6.65 -20.18 7.52
CA PHE A 208 6.07 -19.56 8.71
C PHE A 208 6.85 -19.85 10.00
N GLU A 209 7.34 -21.09 10.16
CA GLU A 209 8.03 -21.54 11.37
C GLU A 209 9.28 -20.71 11.66
N ASN A 210 9.93 -20.21 10.60
CA ASN A 210 11.12 -19.38 10.69
C ASN A 210 10.80 -17.90 10.97
N LEU A 211 9.54 -17.49 10.80
CA LEU A 211 9.11 -16.10 10.85
C LEU A 211 8.26 -15.77 12.08
N ALA A 212 7.67 -16.78 12.73
CA ALA A 212 6.71 -16.57 13.80
C ALA A 212 7.26 -15.70 14.95
N GLN A 213 8.46 -16.03 15.45
CA GLN A 213 9.08 -15.26 16.53
C GLN A 213 9.46 -13.83 16.08
N GLU A 214 9.94 -13.69 14.84
CA GLU A 214 10.25 -12.38 14.25
C GLU A 214 9.01 -11.50 14.21
N TYR A 215 7.90 -11.99 13.65
CA TYR A 215 6.65 -11.23 13.59
C TYR A 215 6.18 -10.76 14.97
N THR A 216 6.19 -11.65 15.96
CA THR A 216 5.76 -11.30 17.32
C THR A 216 6.66 -10.22 17.92
N ALA A 217 7.99 -10.37 17.80
CA ALA A 217 8.95 -9.40 18.33
C ALA A 217 8.82 -8.03 17.64
N TRP A 218 8.70 -8.02 16.32
CA TRP A 218 8.53 -6.80 15.54
C TRP A 218 7.19 -6.13 15.86
N PHE A 219 6.09 -6.86 15.96
CA PHE A 219 4.79 -6.29 16.31
C PHE A 219 4.78 -5.68 17.72
N ALA A 220 5.45 -6.34 18.68
CA ALA A 220 5.60 -5.81 20.03
C ALA A 220 6.36 -4.47 20.04
N ALA A 221 7.45 -4.38 19.28
CA ALA A 221 8.30 -3.18 19.20
C ALA A 221 7.79 -2.08 18.27
N ALA A 222 6.77 -2.35 17.45
CA ALA A 222 6.19 -1.38 16.55
C ALA A 222 5.56 -0.22 17.34
N ARG A 223 6.02 0.99 17.04
CA ARG A 223 5.51 2.27 17.54
C ARG A 223 5.12 3.13 16.35
N ILE A 224 3.87 3.60 16.31
CA ILE A 224 3.41 4.53 15.27
C ILE A 224 4.18 5.84 15.42
N ARG A 225 4.64 6.40 14.29
CA ARG A 225 5.34 7.70 14.31
C ARG A 225 4.33 8.82 14.54
N PRO A 226 4.62 9.83 15.38
CA PRO A 226 3.67 10.89 15.72
C PRO A 226 3.06 11.60 14.49
N GLU A 227 3.84 11.81 13.44
CA GLU A 227 3.43 12.46 12.19
C GLU A 227 2.35 11.69 11.40
N HIS A 228 2.20 10.38 11.65
CA HIS A 228 1.22 9.52 11.01
C HIS A 228 0.08 9.08 11.95
N GLN A 229 0.06 9.57 13.20
CA GLN A 229 -0.94 9.15 14.19
C GLN A 229 -2.38 9.47 13.76
N GLU A 230 -2.60 10.64 13.15
CA GLU A 230 -3.92 11.05 12.65
C GLU A 230 -4.40 10.10 11.54
N THR A 231 -3.53 9.79 10.57
CA THR A 231 -3.82 8.85 9.49
C THR A 231 -4.07 7.44 10.03
N ALA A 232 -3.30 6.98 11.02
CA ALA A 232 -3.51 5.67 11.64
C ALA A 232 -4.85 5.60 12.39
N ASN A 233 -5.22 6.68 13.11
CA ASN A 233 -6.51 6.79 13.79
C ASN A 233 -7.69 6.83 12.80
N TRP A 234 -7.52 7.43 11.63
CA TRP A 234 -8.54 7.36 10.57
C TRP A 234 -8.78 5.92 10.13
N HIS A 235 -7.71 5.12 9.91
CA HIS A 235 -7.86 3.69 9.59
C HIS A 235 -8.58 2.93 10.69
N LEU A 236 -8.29 3.23 11.96
CA LEU A 236 -9.01 2.64 13.10
C LEU A 236 -10.51 2.95 13.03
N THR A 237 -10.90 4.21 12.85
CA THR A 237 -12.30 4.63 12.69
C THR A 237 -12.98 3.85 11.56
N MET A 238 -12.31 3.77 10.41
CA MET A 238 -12.80 3.05 9.24
C MET A 238 -13.09 1.57 9.49
N MET A 239 -12.14 0.88 10.14
CA MET A 239 -12.29 -0.52 10.48
C MET A 239 -13.47 -0.74 11.43
N ARG A 240 -13.67 0.18 12.39
CA ARG A 240 -14.74 0.09 13.42
C ARG A 240 -16.12 0.36 12.85
N GLU A 241 -16.29 1.44 12.10
CA GLU A 241 -17.59 1.81 11.53
C GLU A 241 -18.10 0.74 10.55
N SER A 242 -17.19 0.09 9.84
CA SER A 242 -17.53 -0.95 8.86
C SER A 242 -17.50 -2.38 9.41
N ARG A 243 -17.28 -2.55 10.72
CA ARG A 243 -17.12 -3.86 11.39
C ARG A 243 -18.27 -4.82 11.08
N GLY A 244 -19.51 -4.33 11.03
CA GLY A 244 -20.68 -5.16 10.74
C GLY A 244 -20.60 -5.88 9.38
N ARG A 245 -20.10 -5.20 8.35
CA ARG A 245 -19.93 -5.78 7.00
C ARG A 245 -18.83 -6.82 6.97
N TYR A 246 -17.69 -6.52 7.60
CA TYR A 246 -16.60 -7.48 7.73
C TYR A 246 -17.02 -8.72 8.52
N ALA A 247 -17.81 -8.56 9.58
CA ALA A 247 -18.33 -9.66 10.38
C ALA A 247 -19.25 -10.61 9.58
N ALA A 248 -20.04 -10.07 8.64
CA ALA A 248 -20.88 -10.88 7.75
C ALA A 248 -20.05 -11.81 6.86
N VAL A 249 -18.95 -11.31 6.28
CA VAL A 249 -18.01 -12.13 5.49
C VAL A 249 -17.24 -13.09 6.41
N SER A 250 -16.78 -12.60 7.56
CA SER A 250 -16.05 -13.36 8.57
C SER A 250 -16.80 -14.64 8.98
N LYS A 251 -18.08 -14.51 9.32
CA LYS A 251 -18.93 -15.64 9.72
C LYS A 251 -19.05 -16.70 8.62
N ARG A 252 -19.09 -16.30 7.35
CA ARG A 252 -19.24 -17.21 6.20
C ARG A 252 -17.97 -17.97 5.87
N LEU A 253 -16.81 -17.39 6.15
CA LEU A 253 -15.51 -17.90 5.67
C LEU A 253 -14.55 -18.31 6.78
N ALA A 254 -14.92 -18.11 8.05
CA ALA A 254 -14.03 -18.31 9.21
C ALA A 254 -12.72 -17.50 9.11
N VAL A 255 -12.81 -16.27 8.59
CA VAL A 255 -11.69 -15.32 8.50
C VAL A 255 -11.95 -14.17 9.47
N PRO A 256 -11.02 -13.76 10.35
CA PRO A 256 -11.25 -12.68 11.30
C PRO A 256 -11.58 -11.36 10.61
N TRP A 257 -12.60 -10.66 11.12
CA TRP A 257 -13.07 -9.41 10.52
C TRP A 257 -11.97 -8.33 10.40
N TYR A 258 -11.05 -8.27 11.36
CA TYR A 258 -9.95 -7.31 11.37
C TYR A 258 -8.88 -7.60 10.30
N PHE A 259 -8.70 -8.88 9.93
CA PHE A 259 -7.87 -9.24 8.78
C PHE A 259 -8.48 -8.72 7.48
N ILE A 260 -9.78 -8.97 7.29
CA ILE A 260 -10.52 -8.53 6.09
C ILE A 260 -10.49 -7.00 6.00
N ALA A 261 -10.65 -6.30 7.11
CA ALA A 261 -10.62 -4.85 7.15
C ALA A 261 -9.23 -4.29 6.79
N ALA A 262 -8.14 -4.89 7.30
CA ALA A 262 -6.78 -4.47 6.96
C ALA A 262 -6.45 -4.73 5.47
N VAL A 263 -6.87 -5.87 4.92
CA VAL A 263 -6.75 -6.14 3.48
C VAL A 263 -7.56 -5.11 2.68
N HIS A 264 -8.80 -4.83 3.07
CA HIS A 264 -9.65 -3.86 2.37
C HIS A 264 -9.06 -2.45 2.38
N ALA A 265 -8.36 -2.06 3.45
CA ALA A 265 -7.64 -0.81 3.54
C ALA A 265 -6.52 -0.72 2.49
N LEU A 266 -5.69 -1.77 2.38
CA LEU A 266 -4.57 -1.83 1.45
C LEU A 266 -5.04 -1.88 0.00
N GLU A 267 -6.03 -2.72 -0.30
CA GLU A 267 -6.46 -2.99 -1.68
C GLU A 267 -7.37 -1.92 -2.26
N ALA A 268 -8.24 -1.34 -1.44
CA ALA A 268 -9.29 -0.45 -1.93
C ALA A 268 -9.55 0.77 -1.05
N SER A 269 -8.71 1.01 -0.03
CA SER A 269 -8.90 2.15 0.89
C SER A 269 -10.32 2.23 1.46
N PHE A 270 -10.84 1.07 1.86
CA PHE A 270 -12.20 0.91 2.39
C PHE A 270 -13.35 1.20 1.42
N ASN A 271 -13.08 1.30 0.11
CA ASN A 271 -14.10 1.50 -0.90
C ASN A 271 -14.92 0.23 -1.15
N PHE A 272 -16.08 0.13 -0.51
CA PHE A 272 -17.04 -0.95 -0.69
C PHE A 272 -17.70 -1.02 -2.08
N ARG A 273 -17.30 -0.16 -3.03
CA ARG A 273 -17.74 -0.21 -4.43
C ARG A 273 -16.67 -0.78 -5.36
N ALA A 274 -15.53 -1.20 -4.80
CA ALA A 274 -14.42 -1.83 -5.50
C ALA A 274 -14.24 -3.30 -5.10
N HIS A 275 -13.56 -4.08 -5.93
CA HIS A 275 -13.23 -5.47 -5.64
C HIS A 275 -12.17 -5.58 -4.53
N LEU A 276 -12.37 -6.50 -3.59
CA LEU A 276 -11.38 -6.77 -2.54
C LEU A 276 -10.07 -7.33 -3.12
N HIS A 277 -10.12 -7.99 -4.28
CA HIS A 277 -8.97 -8.63 -4.91
C HIS A 277 -7.80 -7.66 -5.14
N ASN A 278 -8.09 -6.49 -5.72
CA ASN A 278 -7.09 -5.57 -6.26
C ASN A 278 -7.60 -4.12 -6.41
N GLY A 279 -8.71 -3.78 -5.75
CA GLY A 279 -9.27 -2.44 -5.79
C GLY A 279 -10.00 -2.06 -7.08
N ASP A 280 -10.23 -3.00 -8.00
CA ASP A 280 -10.92 -2.70 -9.25
C ASP A 280 -12.33 -2.14 -9.02
N PHE A 281 -12.61 -1.00 -9.66
CA PHE A 281 -13.87 -0.29 -9.60
C PHE A 281 -14.40 -0.06 -11.01
N PRO A 282 -15.72 -0.15 -11.26
CA PRO A 282 -16.80 -0.45 -10.31
C PRO A 282 -17.11 -1.94 -10.15
N LEU A 283 -17.70 -2.35 -9.02
CA LEU A 283 -18.21 -3.72 -8.77
C LEU A 283 -19.25 -4.21 -9.80
N SER A 284 -19.84 -3.32 -10.61
CA SER A 284 -20.72 -3.74 -11.72
C SER A 284 -19.98 -4.46 -12.84
N ARG A 285 -18.64 -4.46 -12.82
CA ARG A 285 -17.78 -5.19 -13.75
C ARG A 285 -17.01 -6.26 -12.98
N ARG A 286 -16.30 -7.14 -13.70
CA ARG A 286 -15.31 -8.04 -13.10
C ARG A 286 -13.96 -7.34 -13.04
N THR A 287 -13.04 -7.90 -12.26
CA THR A 287 -11.65 -7.46 -12.24
C THR A 287 -11.04 -7.52 -13.65
N HIS A 288 -10.28 -6.50 -13.99
CA HIS A 288 -9.44 -6.42 -15.18
C HIS A 288 -7.96 -6.51 -14.80
N GLN A 289 -7.58 -5.99 -13.63
CA GLN A 289 -6.27 -6.20 -13.04
C GLN A 289 -6.13 -7.64 -12.53
N VAL A 290 -4.90 -8.09 -12.32
CA VAL A 290 -4.62 -9.43 -11.79
C VAL A 290 -5.11 -9.51 -10.34
N PRO A 291 -5.83 -10.59 -9.95
CA PRO A 291 -6.35 -11.67 -10.79
C PRO A 291 -7.54 -11.22 -11.64
N SER A 292 -7.43 -11.34 -12.97
CA SER A 292 -8.45 -10.84 -13.90
C SER A 292 -9.65 -11.78 -14.04
N GLY A 293 -10.79 -11.22 -14.45
CA GLY A 293 -12.03 -11.96 -14.71
C GLY A 293 -12.74 -12.48 -13.45
N ARG A 294 -12.46 -11.91 -12.29
CA ARG A 294 -13.05 -12.28 -10.99
C ARG A 294 -14.18 -11.34 -10.58
N PRO A 295 -15.16 -11.82 -9.80
CA PRO A 295 -15.47 -13.23 -9.52
C PRO A 295 -15.88 -14.02 -10.76
N LEU A 296 -15.68 -15.35 -10.75
CA LEU A 296 -15.97 -16.19 -11.92
C LEU A 296 -17.47 -16.27 -12.24
N VAL A 297 -18.30 -16.25 -11.20
CA VAL A 297 -19.76 -16.11 -11.30
C VAL A 297 -20.11 -14.73 -10.76
N TRP A 298 -20.58 -13.85 -11.65
CA TRP A 298 -20.84 -12.46 -11.32
C TRP A 298 -22.22 -12.05 -11.85
N LEU A 299 -23.24 -12.49 -11.13
CA LEU A 299 -24.64 -12.18 -11.38
C LEU A 299 -25.13 -11.19 -10.33
N PRO A 300 -26.05 -10.27 -10.68
CA PRO A 300 -26.65 -9.36 -9.71
C PRO A 300 -27.31 -10.11 -8.52
N PRO A 301 -27.20 -9.57 -7.28
CA PRO A 301 -26.48 -8.36 -6.94
C PRO A 301 -24.95 -8.56 -6.93
N SER A 302 -24.24 -7.73 -7.69
CA SER A 302 -22.77 -7.66 -7.71
C SER A 302 -22.30 -6.82 -6.51
N ASP A 303 -22.34 -7.43 -5.32
CA ASP A 303 -22.03 -6.77 -4.05
C ASP A 303 -20.59 -7.01 -3.57
N TRP A 304 -20.16 -6.20 -2.61
CA TRP A 304 -18.79 -6.28 -2.10
C TRP A 304 -18.54 -7.60 -1.35
N GLU A 305 -19.54 -8.09 -0.63
CA GLU A 305 -19.46 -9.31 0.17
C GLU A 305 -19.21 -10.55 -0.72
N ALA A 306 -19.82 -10.63 -1.90
CA ALA A 306 -19.57 -11.68 -2.88
C ALA A 306 -18.16 -11.57 -3.49
N SER A 307 -17.72 -10.34 -3.80
CA SER A 307 -16.35 -10.07 -4.27
C SER A 307 -15.31 -10.48 -3.23
N ALA A 308 -15.47 -10.04 -1.98
CA ALA A 308 -14.61 -10.38 -0.85
C ALA A 308 -14.55 -11.88 -0.61
N ALA A 309 -15.68 -12.58 -0.74
CA ALA A 309 -15.73 -14.03 -0.55
C ALA A 309 -15.07 -14.81 -1.70
N ASP A 310 -15.07 -14.30 -2.93
CA ASP A 310 -14.28 -14.88 -4.03
C ASP A 310 -12.78 -14.66 -3.79
N ALA A 311 -12.38 -13.43 -3.42
CA ALA A 311 -10.99 -13.08 -3.12
C ALA A 311 -10.42 -13.99 -2.02
N LEU A 312 -11.04 -13.99 -0.83
CA LEU A 312 -10.54 -14.77 0.33
C LEU A 312 -10.48 -16.28 0.08
N ARG A 313 -11.33 -16.81 -0.82
CA ARG A 313 -11.24 -18.21 -1.26
C ARG A 313 -10.10 -18.45 -2.24
N LEU A 314 -9.94 -17.58 -3.23
CA LEU A 314 -8.84 -17.65 -4.19
C LEU A 314 -7.49 -17.61 -3.47
N MET A 315 -7.40 -16.80 -2.42
CA MET A 315 -6.24 -16.64 -1.53
C MET A 315 -5.97 -17.84 -0.61
N GLY A 316 -6.88 -18.81 -0.53
CA GLY A 316 -6.77 -19.95 0.40
C GLY A 316 -6.95 -19.58 1.88
N PHE A 317 -7.53 -18.41 2.18
CA PHE A 317 -7.74 -17.95 3.56
C PHE A 317 -9.07 -18.39 4.17
N ALA A 318 -10.07 -18.70 3.34
CA ALA A 318 -11.32 -19.27 3.81
C ALA A 318 -11.10 -20.64 4.49
N GLY A 319 -11.69 -20.81 5.68
CA GLY A 319 -11.64 -22.07 6.45
C GLY A 319 -10.35 -22.30 7.24
N GLN A 320 -9.40 -21.36 7.24
CA GLN A 320 -8.19 -21.46 8.04
C GLN A 320 -8.50 -21.30 9.54
N SER A 321 -7.87 -22.11 10.39
CA SER A 321 -8.17 -22.15 11.83
C SER A 321 -7.20 -21.33 12.70
N ASP A 322 -5.90 -21.41 12.43
CA ASP A 322 -4.88 -20.65 13.17
C ASP A 322 -4.92 -19.19 12.72
N TRP A 323 -5.29 -18.27 13.61
CA TRP A 323 -5.23 -16.81 13.40
C TRP A 323 -4.48 -16.10 14.53
N SER A 324 -3.51 -16.81 15.14
CA SER A 324 -2.55 -16.21 16.07
C SER A 324 -1.88 -14.99 15.45
N LEU A 325 -1.43 -14.04 16.26
CA LEU A 325 -0.77 -12.83 15.79
C LEU A 325 0.33 -13.07 14.73
N PRO A 326 1.31 -13.98 14.92
CA PRO A 326 2.32 -14.22 13.90
C PRO A 326 1.72 -14.80 12.61
N ARG A 327 0.68 -15.63 12.71
CA ARG A 327 0.03 -16.21 11.52
C ARG A 327 -0.76 -15.16 10.75
N LEU A 328 -1.42 -14.26 11.47
CA LEU A 328 -2.13 -13.12 10.91
C LEU A 328 -1.18 -12.23 10.11
N LEU A 329 -0.04 -11.86 10.68
CA LEU A 329 0.99 -11.03 10.02
C LEU A 329 1.61 -11.75 8.82
N TYR A 330 1.87 -13.05 8.94
CA TYR A 330 2.32 -13.88 7.82
C TYR A 330 1.34 -13.85 6.64
N ARG A 331 0.03 -13.97 6.91
CA ARG A 331 -1.00 -13.94 5.84
C ARG A 331 -1.18 -12.54 5.24
N LEU A 332 -1.03 -11.48 6.03
CA LEU A 332 -1.06 -10.10 5.53
C LEU A 332 0.13 -9.83 4.60
N GLU A 333 1.32 -10.30 4.98
CA GLU A 333 2.50 -10.22 4.11
C GLU A 333 2.28 -11.08 2.86
N ALA A 334 1.76 -12.30 3.00
CA ALA A 334 1.46 -13.18 1.87
C ALA A 334 0.40 -12.60 0.92
N TYR A 335 -0.55 -11.80 1.42
CA TYR A 335 -1.56 -11.14 0.59
C TYR A 335 -0.90 -10.20 -0.44
N ASN A 336 0.13 -9.48 -0.02
CA ASN A 336 0.85 -8.53 -0.87
C ASN A 336 2.06 -9.18 -1.57
N GLY A 337 2.69 -10.17 -0.94
CA GLY A 337 3.89 -10.85 -1.42
C GLY A 337 5.12 -10.66 -0.51
N PHE A 338 6.04 -11.62 -0.55
CA PHE A 338 7.22 -11.69 0.31
C PHE A 338 8.50 -11.06 -0.28
N GLY A 339 8.38 -10.23 -1.32
CA GLY A 339 9.53 -9.74 -2.11
C GLY A 339 10.60 -9.02 -1.28
N TYR A 340 10.19 -8.35 -0.21
CA TYR A 340 11.10 -7.63 0.71
C TYR A 340 11.99 -8.57 1.53
N ARG A 341 11.55 -9.80 1.81
CA ARG A 341 12.31 -10.77 2.60
C ARG A 341 13.59 -11.21 1.90
N ARG A 342 13.55 -11.39 0.57
CA ARG A 342 14.75 -11.71 -0.24
C ARG A 342 15.85 -10.66 -0.09
N SER A 343 15.44 -9.40 0.11
CA SER A 343 16.34 -8.26 0.34
C SER A 343 16.65 -8.02 1.83
N LYS A 344 16.19 -8.89 2.74
CA LYS A 344 16.29 -8.74 4.21
C LYS A 344 15.76 -7.39 4.71
N ARG A 345 14.66 -6.92 4.11
CA ARG A 345 14.04 -5.64 4.43
C ARG A 345 12.65 -5.83 5.02
N ALA A 346 12.29 -4.94 5.94
CA ALA A 346 10.95 -4.87 6.48
C ALA A 346 9.96 -4.50 5.36
N SER A 347 8.86 -5.25 5.27
CA SER A 347 7.81 -4.99 4.29
C SER A 347 7.06 -3.69 4.64
N PRO A 348 6.98 -2.68 3.74
CA PRO A 348 6.15 -1.51 3.96
C PRO A 348 4.66 -1.86 4.10
N TYR A 349 4.21 -2.95 3.47
CA TYR A 349 2.82 -3.44 3.60
C TYR A 349 2.44 -3.82 5.02
N LEU A 350 3.42 -4.16 5.86
CA LEU A 350 3.20 -4.39 7.28
C LEU A 350 3.54 -3.16 8.11
N TRP A 351 4.72 -2.58 7.89
CA TRP A 351 5.38 -1.72 8.88
C TRP A 351 5.41 -0.23 8.54
N SER A 352 4.94 0.17 7.35
CA SER A 352 4.87 1.59 6.97
C SER A 352 4.07 2.39 8.00
N PHE A 353 4.54 3.61 8.30
CA PHE A 353 4.11 4.52 9.38
C PHE A 353 4.58 4.18 10.81
N SER A 354 5.32 3.09 11.00
CA SER A 354 5.98 2.79 12.28
C SER A 354 7.46 3.15 12.30
N ASN A 355 8.08 3.10 13.48
CA ASN A 355 9.53 3.16 13.65
C ASN A 355 10.28 2.00 12.95
N LEU A 356 9.60 0.94 12.51
CA LEU A 356 10.21 -0.25 11.89
C LEU A 356 10.37 -0.14 10.37
N TYR A 357 9.89 0.95 9.76
CA TYR A 357 10.06 1.25 8.35
C TYR A 357 10.47 2.72 8.16
N ASP A 358 11.43 2.98 7.27
CA ASP A 358 11.81 4.34 6.86
C ASP A 358 11.58 4.51 5.35
N ARG A 359 12.31 3.76 4.54
CA ARG A 359 12.29 3.86 3.08
C ARG A 359 12.68 2.54 2.42
N GLY A 360 12.49 2.49 1.12
CA GLY A 360 12.68 1.30 0.31
C GLY A 360 11.32 0.73 -0.08
N LYS A 361 10.96 0.83 -1.35
CA LYS A 361 9.80 0.13 -1.89
C LYS A 361 10.03 -0.31 -3.32
N PHE A 362 9.36 -1.37 -3.73
CA PHE A 362 9.23 -1.65 -5.15
C PHE A 362 8.28 -0.61 -5.75
N VAL A 363 8.66 -0.03 -6.88
CA VAL A 363 7.89 1.01 -7.59
C VAL A 363 7.31 0.50 -8.91
N ALA A 364 7.70 -0.72 -9.28
CA ALA A 364 7.20 -1.51 -10.40
C ALA A 364 7.73 -2.94 -10.25
N ASP A 365 7.28 -3.86 -11.12
CA ASP A 365 7.66 -5.27 -11.12
C ASP A 365 9.18 -5.44 -11.10
N GLY A 366 9.69 -6.01 -10.00
CA GLY A 366 11.11 -6.23 -9.78
C GLY A 366 11.97 -4.97 -9.64
N LYS A 367 11.38 -3.76 -9.66
CA LYS A 367 12.11 -2.49 -9.54
C LYS A 367 12.05 -1.95 -8.13
N PHE A 368 13.04 -2.32 -7.33
CA PHE A 368 13.23 -1.78 -5.98
C PHE A 368 13.89 -0.40 -6.01
N ASP A 369 13.25 0.60 -5.40
CA ASP A 369 13.84 1.91 -5.14
C ASP A 369 14.17 2.04 -3.63
N PRO A 370 15.46 2.11 -3.24
CA PRO A 370 15.88 2.25 -1.85
C PRO A 370 15.54 3.62 -1.23
N ARG A 371 15.19 4.63 -2.03
CA ARG A 371 14.87 5.99 -1.57
C ARG A 371 13.38 6.25 -1.49
N ALA A 372 12.58 5.54 -2.27
CA ALA A 372 11.15 5.70 -2.27
C ALA A 372 10.52 5.31 -0.92
N ARG A 373 9.56 6.11 -0.46
CA ARG A 373 8.80 5.88 0.77
C ARG A 373 7.39 5.39 0.42
N SER A 374 6.90 4.43 1.20
CA SER A 374 5.47 4.10 1.17
C SER A 374 4.68 5.22 1.82
N GLN A 375 3.63 5.69 1.13
CA GLN A 375 2.67 6.63 1.69
C GLN A 375 1.38 5.93 2.15
N GLN A 376 1.38 4.59 2.16
CA GLN A 376 0.28 3.77 2.63
C GLN A 376 0.56 3.32 4.06
N CYS A 377 -0.48 3.30 4.90
CA CYS A 377 -0.39 2.72 6.24
C CYS A 377 -0.18 1.21 6.12
N GLY A 378 0.76 0.65 6.90
CA GLY A 378 0.98 -0.79 6.92
C GLY A 378 -0.13 -1.53 7.69
N ALA A 379 -0.47 -2.74 7.27
CA ALA A 379 -1.52 -3.54 7.92
C ALA A 379 -1.17 -3.91 9.37
N ALA A 380 0.12 -4.11 9.71
CA ALA A 380 0.51 -4.35 11.10
C ALA A 380 0.30 -3.09 11.95
N VAL A 381 0.52 -1.90 11.38
CA VAL A 381 0.23 -0.62 12.06
C VAL A 381 -1.28 -0.43 12.29
N MET A 382 -2.12 -0.76 11.30
CA MET A 382 -3.58 -0.75 11.47
C MET A 382 -4.05 -1.70 12.59
N LEU A 383 -3.47 -2.91 12.64
CA LEU A 383 -3.77 -3.86 13.70
C LEU A 383 -3.24 -3.41 15.07
N LYS A 384 -2.10 -2.71 15.11
CA LYS A 384 -1.51 -2.18 16.34
C LYS A 384 -2.45 -1.16 16.99
N VAL A 385 -2.90 -0.16 16.24
CA VAL A 385 -3.84 0.85 16.77
C VAL A 385 -5.18 0.22 17.20
N LEU A 386 -5.63 -0.80 16.48
CA LEU A 386 -6.83 -1.54 16.83
C LEU A 386 -6.66 -2.34 18.12
N ALA A 387 -5.53 -3.01 18.32
CA ALA A 387 -5.24 -3.80 19.52
C ALA A 387 -4.96 -2.96 20.77
N GLU A 388 -4.39 -1.77 20.60
CA GLU A 388 -4.17 -0.83 21.71
C GLU A 388 -5.48 -0.18 22.18
N THR A 389 -6.46 -0.01 21.27
CA THR A 389 -7.74 0.63 21.58
C THR A 389 -8.83 -0.36 21.96
N GLU A 390 -8.83 -1.55 21.35
CA GLU A 390 -9.80 -2.62 21.62
C GLU A 390 -9.07 -3.83 22.20
N ALA A 391 -9.68 -4.49 23.17
CA ALA A 391 -9.25 -5.81 23.64
C ALA A 391 -9.59 -6.90 22.58
N ILE A 392 -9.06 -6.76 21.36
CA ILE A 392 -9.02 -7.88 20.43
C ILE A 392 -7.94 -8.82 20.95
N ALA A 393 -8.33 -10.05 21.27
CA ALA A 393 -7.39 -11.11 21.59
C ALA A 393 -6.58 -11.46 20.32
N LEU A 394 -5.51 -10.71 20.08
CA LEU A 394 -4.43 -11.12 19.21
C LEU A 394 -3.63 -12.17 19.98
N GLY A 395 -4.17 -13.39 19.98
CA GLY A 395 -3.63 -14.54 20.71
C GLY A 395 -2.26 -14.97 20.24
#